data_AF-A0A127T7X6-F1
#
_entry.id   AF-A0A127T7X6-F1
#
_cell.length_a   1.000
_cell.length_b   1.000
_cell.length_c   1.000
_cell.angle_alpha   90.00
_cell.angle_beta   90.00
_cell.angle_gamma   90.00
#
_symmetry.space_group_name_H-M   'P 1'
#
loop_
_entity.id
_entity.type
_entity.pdbx_description
1 polymer ?
#
loop_
_entity_poly.entity_id
_entity_poly.type
_entity_poly.pdbx_seq_one_letter_code
_entity_poly.pdbx_strand_id
1 'polypeptide(L)' 'MATLPLGQDVMVWLGHSSWYLQLAGKRILIDPVFSDYAAPFSFINKAFPGDYPWRAEGMPEIDLLIISH' A
#
# COMPACT_ATOMS: atom_id res chain seq x y z
N MET A 1 9.78 2.36 3.99
CA MET A 1 8.72 2.85 4.91
C MET A 1 9.00 2.50 6.37
N ALA A 2 9.63 1.36 6.67
CA ALA A 2 9.97 0.94 8.04
C ALA A 2 10.87 1.91 8.84
N THR A 3 11.54 2.85 8.18
CA THR A 3 12.45 3.83 8.81
C THR A 3 11.76 5.10 9.33
N LEU A 4 10.46 5.28 9.06
CA LEU A 4 9.73 6.47 9.51
C LEU A 4 9.36 6.35 11.01
N PRO A 5 9.61 7.38 11.84
CA PRO A 5 9.26 7.36 13.25
C PRO A 5 7.74 7.22 13.43
N LEU A 6 7.27 6.26 14.23
CA LEU A 6 5.85 5.91 14.34
C LEU A 6 4.94 7.07 14.78
N GLY A 7 5.47 8.02 15.55
CA GLY A 7 4.74 9.19 16.06
C GLY A 7 4.56 10.33 15.04
N GLN A 8 5.10 10.21 13.83
CA GLN A 8 4.89 11.18 12.77
C GLN A 8 3.71 10.75 11.90
N ASP A 9 2.75 11.64 11.66
CA ASP A 9 1.68 11.33 10.71
C ASP A 9 2.21 11.39 9.28
N VAL A 10 1.91 10.35 8.49
CA VAL A 10 2.40 10.15 7.12
C VAL A 10 1.28 9.61 6.26
N MET A 11 1.20 10.08 5.02
CA MET A 11 0.34 9.51 4.00
C MET A 11 1.14 9.31 2.71
N VAL A 12 1.12 8.09 2.19
CA VAL A 12 1.79 7.72 0.94
C VAL A 12 0.77 7.08 0.01
N TRP A 13 0.65 7.64 -1.18
CA TRP A 13 -0.10 7.02 -2.26
C TRP A 13 0.78 5.96 -2.93
N LEU A 14 0.30 4.72 -2.99
CA LEU A 14 1.03 3.59 -3.56
C LEU A 14 0.63 3.30 -5.01
N GLY A 15 -0.39 3.99 -5.53
CA GLY A 15 -0.98 3.76 -6.85
C GLY A 15 -2.42 3.23 -6.75
N HIS A 16 -3.24 3.49 -7.77
CA HIS A 16 -4.66 3.11 -7.79
C HIS A 16 -5.40 3.52 -6.50
N SER A 17 -6.12 2.60 -5.84
CA SER A 17 -6.76 2.76 -4.53
C SER A 17 -5.83 2.42 -3.35
N SER A 18 -4.57 2.07 -3.60
CA SER A 18 -3.64 1.63 -2.57
C SER A 18 -3.02 2.80 -1.80
N TRP A 19 -3.12 2.77 -0.48
CA TRP A 19 -2.55 3.78 0.41
C TRP A 19 -1.82 3.14 1.59
N TYR A 20 -0.71 3.77 1.98
CA TYR A 20 -0.09 3.56 3.29
C TYR A 20 -0.28 4.82 4.13
N LEU A 21 -0.81 4.65 5.34
CA LEU A 21 -0.95 5.70 6.33
C LEU A 21 -0.17 5.34 7.58
N GLN A 22 0.48 6.34 8.17
CA GLN A 22 0.85 6.33 9.56
C GLN A 22 0.06 7.42 10.25
N LEU A 23 -0.83 7.07 11.15
CA LEU A 23 -1.74 8.02 11.77
C LEU A 23 -1.96 7.62 13.23
N ALA A 24 -1.82 8.57 14.16
CA ALA A 24 -2.02 8.33 15.59
C ALA A 24 -1.20 7.13 16.13
N GLY A 25 0.03 6.97 15.63
CA GLY A 25 0.91 5.88 16.03
C GLY A 25 0.47 4.49 15.56
N LYS A 26 -0.30 4.40 14.48
CA LYS A 26 -0.71 3.15 13.82
C LYS A 26 -0.31 3.17 12.36
N ARG A 27 0.10 2.02 11.85
CA ARG A 27 0.39 1.78 10.42
C ARG A 27 -0.80 1.09 9.78
N ILE A 28 -1.39 1.76 8.80
CA ILE A 28 -2.62 1.32 8.14
C ILE A 28 -2.30 1.14 6.65
N LEU A 29 -2.67 -0.02 6.10
CA LEU A 29 -2.57 -0.32 4.69
C LEU A 29 -3.98 -0.46 4.11
N ILE A 30 -4.27 0.26 3.04
CA ILE A 30 -5.60 0.29 2.41
C ILE A 30 -5.46 -0.24 0.99
N ASP A 31 -6.33 -1.19 0.61
CA ASP A 31 -6.46 -1.79 -0.73
C ASP A 31 -5.13 -2.03 -1.44
N PRO A 32 -4.17 -2.77 -0.85
CA PRO A 32 -2.85 -2.91 -1.45
C PRO A 32 -2.89 -3.72 -2.75
N VAL A 33 -2.47 -3.09 -3.84
CA VAL A 33 -2.24 -3.72 -5.14
C VAL A 33 -0.73 -3.77 -5.38
N PHE A 34 -0.12 -4.90 -5.07
CA PHE A 34 1.33 -5.14 -5.26
C PHE A 34 1.63 -6.00 -6.49
N SER A 35 0.65 -6.18 -7.39
CA SER A 35 0.80 -6.97 -8.61
C SER A 35 0.80 -6.07 -9.85
N ASP A 36 1.30 -6.59 -10.97
CA ASP A 36 1.25 -5.92 -12.28
C ASP A 36 -0.19 -5.72 -12.83
N TYR A 37 -1.20 -6.14 -12.07
CA TYR A 37 -2.61 -6.06 -12.43
C TYR A 37 -3.34 -5.20 -11.40
N ALA A 38 -4.10 -4.22 -11.89
CA ALA A 38 -4.92 -3.31 -11.07
C ALA A 38 -6.25 -3.95 -10.63
N ALA A 39 -6.31 -5.29 -10.58
CA ALA A 39 -7.48 -6.06 -10.21
C ALA A 39 -7.04 -7.35 -9.51
N PRO A 40 -7.87 -7.94 -8.63
CA PRO A 40 -7.62 -9.26 -8.04
C PRO A 40 -7.63 -10.39 -9.09
N PHE A 41 -8.02 -10.08 -10.33
CA PHE A 41 -8.03 -10.98 -11.47
C PHE A 41 -6.95 -10.58 -12.48
N SER A 42 -5.98 -11.47 -12.70
CA SER A 42 -4.81 -11.27 -13.57
C SER A 42 -5.11 -11.12 -15.07
N PHE A 43 -6.40 -11.10 -15.47
CA PHE A 43 -6.85 -11.00 -16.85
C PHE A 43 -7.59 -9.69 -17.16
N ILE A 44 -7.80 -8.81 -16.16
CA ILE A 44 -8.45 -7.51 -16.32
C ILE A 44 -7.50 -6.42 -15.83
N ASN A 45 -7.37 -5.34 -16.61
CA ASN A 45 -6.63 -4.13 -16.26
C ASN A 45 -5.17 -4.36 -15.85
N LYS A 46 -4.30 -4.49 -16.85
CA LYS A 46 -2.86 -4.34 -16.64
C LYS A 46 -2.59 -2.98 -16.00
N ALA A 47 -1.85 -2.96 -14.90
CA ALA A 47 -1.44 -1.71 -14.26
C ALA A 47 -0.64 -0.87 -15.26
N PHE A 48 -0.73 0.46 -15.12
CA PHE A 48 0.10 1.34 -15.93
C PHE A 48 1.59 1.00 -15.73
N PRO A 49 2.44 1.10 -16.77
CA PRO A 49 3.87 0.91 -16.62
C PRO A 49 4.41 1.88 -15.57
N GLY A 50 4.74 1.36 -14.41
CA GLY A 50 5.29 2.10 -13.29
C GLY A 50 6.15 1.14 -12.50
N ASP A 51 7.42 1.48 -12.31
CA ASP A 51 8.31 0.72 -11.43
C ASP A 51 7.98 1.14 -10.00
N TYR A 52 6.89 0.58 -9.45
CA TYR A 52 6.50 0.84 -8.07
C TYR A 52 7.50 0.11 -7.17
N PRO A 53 8.32 0.83 -6.37
CA PRO A 53 9.37 0.20 -5.56
C PRO A 53 8.81 -0.54 -4.33
N TRP A 54 7.49 -0.57 -4.17
CA TRP A 54 6.81 -1.10 -3.00
C TRP A 54 6.39 -2.54 -3.26
N ARG A 55 7.03 -3.46 -2.54
CA ARG A 55 6.65 -4.88 -2.50
C ARG A 55 6.10 -5.24 -1.14
N ALA A 56 5.27 -6.28 -1.07
CA ALA A 56 4.69 -6.77 0.18
C ALA A 56 5.79 -7.08 1.22
N GLU A 57 6.90 -7.68 0.79
CA GLU A 57 8.03 -8.05 1.65
C GLU A 57 8.80 -6.84 2.19
N GLY A 58 8.66 -5.67 1.55
CA GLY A 58 9.29 -4.42 1.96
C GLY A 58 8.42 -3.56 2.89
N MET A 59 7.18 -3.98 3.15
CA MET A 59 6.29 -3.26 4.05
C MET A 59 6.67 -3.48 5.52
N PRO A 60 6.59 -2.43 6.37
CA PRO A 60 6.73 -2.62 7.81
C PRO A 60 5.58 -3.46 8.37
N GLU A 61 5.67 -3.83 9.65
CA GLU A 61 4.49 -4.37 10.35
C GLU A 61 3.31 -3.40 10.22
N ILE A 62 2.15 -3.96 9.86
CA ILE A 62 0.90 -3.25 9.62
C ILE A 62 -0.05 -3.60 10.76
N ASP A 63 -0.58 -2.56 11.43
CA ASP A 63 -1.55 -2.73 12.51
C ASP A 63 -2.96 -3.01 11.96
N LEU A 64 -3.32 -2.35 10.85
CA LEU A 64 -4.63 -2.47 10.21
C LEU A 64 -4.49 -2.63 8.69
N LEU A 65 -5.12 -3.68 8.15
CA LEU A 65 -5.37 -3.84 6.73
C LEU A 65 -6.85 -3.55 6.46
N ILE A 66 -7.12 -2.58 5.59
CA ILE A 66 -8.48 -2.20 5.18
C ILE A 66 -8.65 -2.62 3.72
N ILE A 67 -9.66 -3.46 3.47
CA ILE A 67 -10.11 -3.85 2.14
C ILE A 67 -11.50 -3.26 1.93
N SER A 68 -11.64 -2.42 0.92
CA SER A 68 -12.89 -1.72 0.62
C SER A 68 -13.96 -2.67 0.07
N HIS A 69 -13.57 -3.63 -0.78
CA HIS A 69 -14.44 -4.63 -1.39
C HIS A 69 -13.66 -5.88 -1.85
#